data_AF-A0A0G3BCK1-F1
#
_entry.id   AF-A0A0G3BCK1-F1
#
_cell.length_a   1.000
_cell.length_b   1.000
_cell.length_c   1.000
_cell.angle_alpha   90.00
_cell.angle_beta   90.00
_cell.angle_gamma   90.00
#
_symmetry.space_group_name_H-M   'P 1'
#
loop_
_entity.id
_entity.type
_entity.pdbx_description
1 polymer ?
#
loop_
_entity_poly.entity_id
_entity_poly.type
_entity_poly.pdbx_seq_one_letter_code
_entity_poly.pdbx_strand_id
1 'polypeptide(L)'
;MTDEPIRKTLTEFVGAFEVVFRYDWDYTKLMLGDEADGATFVEPGLEDETEDWGARGALLEKYRALVTAMKAAGLEPAFPFPLENLPGFKVRVW
;
A
#
# COMPACT_ATOMS: atom_id res chain seq x y z
N MET A 1 -24.76 10.89 -11.74
CA MET A 1 -24.79 10.25 -10.42
C MET A 1 -23.41 10.38 -9.84
N THR A 2 -23.26 10.97 -8.66
CA THR A 2 -21.97 11.06 -7.98
C THR A 2 -21.62 9.67 -7.45
N ASP A 3 -20.52 9.08 -7.93
CA ASP A 3 -19.99 7.78 -7.48
C ASP A 3 -19.39 7.84 -6.07
N GLU A 4 -20.04 8.58 -5.16
CA GLU A 4 -19.56 8.85 -3.80
C GLU A 4 -19.37 7.58 -2.97
N PRO A 5 -20.27 6.56 -3.02
CA PRO A 5 -20.03 5.29 -2.33
C PRO A 5 -18.77 4.57 -2.85
N ILE A 6 -18.55 4.58 -4.17
CA ILE A 6 -17.37 3.94 -4.78
C ILE A 6 -16.11 4.70 -4.40
N ARG A 7 -16.13 6.03 -4.45
CA ARG A 7 -14.99 6.86 -4.04
C ARG A 7 -14.58 6.56 -2.61
N LYS A 8 -15.56 6.53 -1.70
CA LYS A 8 -15.32 6.21 -0.29
C LYS A 8 -14.67 4.84 -0.12
N THR A 9 -15.32 3.78 -0.63
CA THR A 9 -14.82 2.41 -0.44
C THR A 9 -13.48 2.18 -1.13
N LEU A 10 -13.23 2.85 -2.26
CA LEU A 10 -11.92 2.82 -2.94
C LEU A 10 -10.83 3.46 -2.07
N THR A 11 -11.08 4.66 -1.52
CA THR A 11 -10.09 5.35 -0.66
C THR A 11 -9.80 4.54 0.61
N GLU A 12 -10.83 3.92 1.21
CA GLU A 12 -10.69 3.07 2.39
C GLU A 12 -9.92 1.79 2.09
N PHE A 13 -10.21 1.13 0.95
CA PHE A 13 -9.49 -0.06 0.51
C PHE A 13 -8.01 0.22 0.29
N VAL A 14 -7.69 1.30 -0.43
CA VAL A 14 -6.29 1.68 -0.70
C VAL A 14 -5.56 2.02 0.60
N GLY A 15 -6.23 2.72 1.53
CA GLY A 15 -5.67 3.00 2.85
C GLY A 15 -5.36 1.74 3.65
N ALA A 16 -6.30 0.80 3.71
CA ALA A 16 -6.09 -0.49 4.39
C ALA A 16 -4.99 -1.34 3.72
N PHE A 17 -4.91 -1.33 2.39
CA PHE A 17 -3.85 -1.98 1.64
C PHE A 17 -2.48 -1.41 1.99
N GLU A 18 -2.31 -0.09 2.00
CA GLU A 18 -1.05 0.55 2.36
C GLU A 18 -0.67 0.32 3.83
N VAL A 19 -1.64 0.25 4.74
CA VAL A 19 -1.35 -0.11 6.14
C VAL A 19 -0.67 -1.47 6.20
N VAL A 20 -1.23 -2.52 5.60
CA VAL A 20 -0.66 -3.88 5.68
C VAL A 20 0.66 -3.98 4.90
N PHE A 21 0.69 -3.46 3.68
CA PHE A 21 1.76 -3.77 2.73
C PHE A 21 2.89 -2.72 2.68
N ARG A 22 2.75 -1.60 3.39
CA ARG A 22 3.77 -0.55 3.49
C ARG A 22 4.05 -0.16 4.94
N TYR A 23 3.04 0.28 5.69
CA TYR A 23 3.28 0.95 6.98
C TYR A 23 3.43 -0.01 8.17
N ASP A 24 2.75 -1.15 8.16
CA ASP A 24 2.84 -2.23 9.15
C ASP A 24 3.66 -3.42 8.61
N TRP A 25 4.59 -3.13 7.67
CA TRP A 25 5.33 -4.17 6.97
C TRP A 25 6.22 -4.98 7.92
N ASP A 26 6.82 -4.36 8.93
CA ASP A 26 7.65 -5.07 9.92
C ASP A 26 6.87 -6.16 10.65
N TYR A 27 5.59 -5.91 10.97
CA TYR A 27 4.72 -6.93 11.55
C TYR A 27 4.24 -7.93 10.48
N THR A 28 3.87 -7.44 9.30
CA THR A 28 3.38 -8.29 8.21
C THR A 28 4.43 -9.32 7.78
N LYS A 29 5.69 -8.91 7.57
CA LYS A 29 6.78 -9.81 7.19
C LYS A 29 7.09 -10.84 8.28
N LEU A 30 7.00 -10.46 9.56
CA LEU A 30 7.10 -11.40 10.68
C LEU A 30 6.05 -12.51 10.59
N MET A 31 4.81 -12.15 10.25
CA MET A 31 3.70 -13.11 10.11
C MET A 31 3.83 -13.97 8.84
N LEU A 32 4.49 -13.46 7.80
CA LEU A 32 4.77 -14.19 6.55
C LEU A 32 6.05 -15.07 6.64
N GLY A 33 6.89 -14.88 7.67
CA GLY A 33 8.19 -15.54 7.78
C GLY A 33 9.23 -14.98 6.81
N ASP A 34 9.08 -13.72 6.41
CA ASP A 34 10.03 -13.01 5.55
C ASP A 34 11.01 -12.21 6.41
N GLU A 35 12.31 -12.41 6.15
CA GLU A 35 13.42 -11.81 6.88
C GLU A 35 14.05 -10.62 6.12
N ALA A 36 13.52 -10.24 4.97
CA ALA A 36 14.06 -9.14 4.17
C ALA A 36 13.91 -7.79 4.90
N ASP A 37 15.01 -7.03 4.94
CA ASP A 37 15.07 -5.71 5.57
C ASP A 37 15.14 -4.58 4.54
N GLY A 38 14.66 -3.41 4.92
CA GLY A 38 14.79 -2.18 4.13
C GLY A 38 13.83 -2.03 2.95
N ALA A 39 13.01 -3.04 2.66
CA ALA A 39 11.99 -3.04 1.63
C ALA A 39 10.58 -3.24 2.21
N THR A 40 9.55 -2.92 1.43
CA THR A 40 8.15 -3.27 1.71
C THR A 40 7.57 -4.06 0.55
N PHE A 41 6.38 -4.61 0.70
CA PHE A 41 5.70 -5.23 -0.44
C PHE A 41 5.42 -4.22 -1.57
N VAL A 42 5.10 -2.97 -1.21
CA VAL A 42 4.81 -1.89 -2.17
C VAL A 42 6.08 -1.30 -2.79
N GLU A 43 7.17 -1.24 -2.02
CA GLU A 43 8.50 -0.81 -2.44
C GLU A 43 9.52 -1.93 -2.22
N PRO A 44 9.53 -2.97 -3.09
CA PRO A 44 10.37 -4.15 -2.89
C PRO A 44 11.86 -3.87 -3.10
N GLY A 45 12.23 -2.79 -3.80
CA GLY A 45 13.64 -2.44 -4.06
C GLY A 45 14.37 -3.43 -4.99
N LEU A 46 13.62 -4.23 -5.75
CA LEU A 46 14.15 -5.25 -6.66
C LEU A 46 14.09 -4.77 -8.12
N GLU A 47 15.01 -5.26 -8.95
CA GLU A 47 14.98 -5.05 -10.40
C GLU A 47 13.84 -5.85 -11.05
N ASP A 48 13.64 -7.11 -10.64
CA ASP A 48 12.51 -7.94 -11.01
C ASP A 48 11.48 -8.01 -9.88
N GLU A 49 10.43 -7.18 -9.96
CA GLU A 49 9.36 -7.17 -8.98
C GLU A 49 8.47 -8.43 -9.00
N THR A 50 8.72 -9.40 -9.88
CA THR A 50 8.06 -10.72 -9.86
C THR A 50 8.85 -11.79 -9.12
N GLU A 51 10.11 -11.51 -8.76
CA GLU A 51 10.96 -12.42 -7.97
C GLU A 51 10.29 -12.73 -6.61
N ASP A 52 10.26 -14.01 -6.24
CA ASP A 52 9.58 -14.55 -5.04
C ASP A 52 8.06 -14.38 -4.96
N TRP A 53 7.47 -13.50 -5.77
CA TRP A 53 6.05 -13.22 -5.83
C TRP A 53 5.61 -12.98 -7.28
N GLY A 54 5.32 -14.07 -8.01
CA GLY A 54 5.05 -14.00 -9.45
C GLY A 54 3.91 -13.06 -9.88
N ALA A 55 2.98 -12.73 -8.98
CA ALA A 55 1.88 -11.79 -9.24
C ALA A 55 2.15 -10.35 -8.75
N ARG A 56 3.24 -10.10 -7.99
CA ARG A 56 3.51 -8.79 -7.38
C ARG A 56 3.71 -7.71 -8.42
N GLY A 57 4.50 -7.96 -9.46
CA GLY A 57 4.71 -6.98 -10.55
C GLY A 57 3.40 -6.48 -11.17
N ALA A 58 2.49 -7.39 -11.53
CA ALA A 58 1.19 -7.03 -12.08
C ALA A 58 0.32 -6.24 -11.07
N LEU A 59 0.32 -6.63 -9.79
CA LEU A 59 -0.41 -5.92 -8.75
C LEU A 59 0.14 -4.50 -8.53
N LEU A 60 1.46 -4.35 -8.43
CA LEU A 60 2.12 -3.05 -8.23
C LEU A 60 1.91 -2.11 -9.42
N GLU A 61 1.93 -2.64 -10.65
CA GLU A 61 1.58 -1.88 -11.84
C GLU A 61 0.17 -1.26 -11.71
N LYS A 62 -0.84 -2.07 -11.36
CA LYS A 62 -2.23 -1.58 -11.23
C LYS A 62 -2.42 -0.67 -10.02
N TYR A 63 -1.78 -0.97 -8.90
CA TYR A 63 -1.80 -0.12 -7.71
C TYR A 63 -1.20 1.26 -8.00
N ARG A 64 -0.04 1.35 -8.66
CA ARG A 64 0.60 2.63 -9.03
C ARG A 64 -0.25 3.44 -10.01
N ALA A 65 -0.87 2.76 -10.99
CA ALA A 65 -1.81 3.40 -11.91
C ALA A 65 -3.03 3.97 -11.18
N LEU A 66 -3.60 3.21 -10.22
CA LEU A 66 -4.71 3.64 -9.39
C LEU A 66 -4.35 4.85 -8.52
N VAL A 67 -3.21 4.79 -7.80
CA VAL A 67 -2.73 5.91 -6.98
C VAL A 67 -2.53 7.18 -7.82
N THR A 68 -1.97 7.05 -9.02
CA THR A 68 -1.81 8.17 -9.96
C THR A 68 -3.17 8.77 -10.34
N ALA A 69 -4.16 7.93 -10.65
CA ALA A 69 -5.51 8.39 -10.99
C ALA A 69 -6.22 9.05 -9.79
N MET A 70 -6.05 8.50 -8.57
CA MET A 70 -6.61 9.09 -7.34
C MET A 70 -6.05 10.48 -7.08
N LYS A 71 -4.73 10.66 -7.19
CA LYS A 71 -4.08 11.97 -7.06
C LYS A 71 -4.62 12.98 -8.07
N ALA A 72 -4.73 12.59 -9.33
CA ALA A 72 -5.29 13.44 -10.38
C ALA A 72 -6.77 13.82 -10.12
N ALA A 73 -7.50 12.98 -9.40
CA ALA A 73 -8.89 13.21 -9.00
C ALA A 73 -9.06 13.91 -7.64
N GLY A 74 -7.96 14.28 -6.96
CA GLY A 74 -8.00 14.87 -5.61
C GLY A 74 -8.49 13.90 -4.52
N LEU A 75 -8.29 12.60 -4.73
CA LEU A 75 -8.62 11.55 -3.77
C LEU A 75 -7.35 11.08 -3.06
N GLU A 76 -7.44 10.85 -1.76
CA GLU A 76 -6.36 10.29 -0.94
C GLU A 76 -6.81 8.98 -0.28
N PRO A 77 -5.88 8.06 0.05
CA PRO A 77 -6.17 6.91 0.87
C PRO A 77 -6.74 7.34 2.22
N ALA A 78 -7.84 6.72 2.62
CA ALA A 78 -8.46 6.93 3.92
C ALA A 78 -7.97 5.81 4.85
N PHE A 79 -7.18 6.17 5.85
CA PHE A 79 -6.63 5.17 6.79
C PHE A 79 -7.65 4.80 7.86
N PRO A 80 -7.69 3.52 8.28
CA PRO A 80 -8.62 3.05 9.31
C PRO A 80 -8.35 3.67 10.69
N PHE A 81 -7.16 4.23 10.90
CA PHE A 81 -6.71 4.90 12.11
C PHE A 81 -5.51 5.82 11.77
N PRO A 82 -5.11 6.74 12.67
CA PRO A 82 -3.89 7.54 12.51
C PRO A 82 -2.64 6.64 12.39
N LEU A 83 -1.84 6.85 11.34
CA LEU A 83 -0.66 6.00 11.06
C LEU A 83 0.41 6.10 12.16
N GLU A 84 0.44 7.20 12.90
CA GLU A 84 1.35 7.43 14.03
C GLU A 84 1.14 6.42 15.17
N ASN A 85 0.01 5.71 15.17
CA ASN A 85 -0.26 4.63 16.12
C ASN A 85 0.40 3.31 15.73
N LEU A 86 0.95 3.17 14.51
CA LEU A 86 1.65 1.96 14.08
C LEU A 86 3.06 1.91 14.68
N PRO A 87 3.47 0.76 15.25
CA PRO A 87 4.86 0.55 15.64
C PRO A 87 5.81 0.76 14.46
N GLY A 88 6.85 1.56 14.64
CA GLY A 88 7.86 1.77 13.61
C GLY A 88 7.45 2.74 12.48
N PHE A 89 6.26 3.36 12.55
CA PHE A 89 5.89 4.40 11.59
C PHE A 89 6.88 5.56 11.61
N LYS A 90 7.34 5.95 10.42
CA LYS A 90 8.31 7.06 10.25
C LYS A 90 7.67 8.26 9.59
N VAL A 91 7.07 8.05 8.42
CA VAL A 91 6.51 9.11 7.59
C VAL A 91 5.50 8.53 6.60
N ARG A 92 4.45 9.31 6.30
CA ARG A 92 3.51 8.99 5.23
C ARG A 92 4.16 9.28 3.88
N VAL A 93 4.05 8.35 2.94
CA VAL A 93 4.46 8.55 1.54
C VAL A 93 3.19 8.68 0.71
N TRP A 94 2.94 9.87 0.18
CA TRP A 94 1.82 10.15 -0.73
C TRP A 94 2.31 10.89 -1.95
#